data_AF-A0A1D7V455-F1
#
_entry.id   AF-A0A1D7V455-F1
#
_cell.length_a   1.000
_cell.length_b   1.000
_cell.length_c   1.000
_cell.angle_alpha   90.00
_cell.angle_beta   90.00
_cell.angle_gamma   90.00
#
_symmetry.space_group_name_H-M   'P 1'
#
loop_
_entity.id
_entity.type
_entity.pdbx_description
1 polymer ?
#
loop_
_entity_poly.entity_id
_entity_poly.type
_entity_poly.pdbx_seq_one_letter_code
_entity_poly.pdbx_strand_id
1 'polypeptide(L)'
;MRIKLWIGILFVSACFLFAFYSFLKNVEYTPKDAILVSDQFLSLLISKKIEQAYALTNQNSIVGRSYEGFQKKVEKELGSADFHDCNLAVTSYHPRQSYGNRLRRYWSRSPVVVDPFHIEYDPCKIPLKISLKLNGNGEWKVVNFQTHAE
;
A
#
# COMPACT_ATOMS: atom_id res chain seq x y z
N MET A 1 2.90 -54.02 -0.33
CA MET A 1 3.35 -53.07 -1.37
C MET A 1 2.61 -51.71 -1.31
N ARG A 2 1.27 -51.70 -1.20
CA ARG A 2 0.46 -50.46 -1.13
C ARG A 2 0.82 -49.50 0.02
N ILE A 3 1.09 -50.00 1.23
CA ILE A 3 1.41 -49.14 2.39
C ILE A 3 2.70 -48.34 2.19
N LYS A 4 3.75 -48.95 1.61
CA LYS A 4 5.01 -48.26 1.30
C LYS A 4 4.81 -47.15 0.25
N LEU A 5 3.92 -47.39 -0.72
CA LEU A 5 3.51 -46.38 -1.71
C LEU A 5 2.79 -45.20 -1.05
N TRP A 6 1.84 -45.48 -0.15
CA TRP A 6 1.11 -44.44 0.60
C TRP A 6 2.03 -43.62 1.51
N ILE A 7 2.97 -44.25 2.20
CA ILE A 7 3.97 -43.55 3.02
C ILE A 7 4.86 -42.65 2.15
N GLY A 8 5.29 -43.13 0.99
CA GLY A 8 6.07 -42.32 0.03
C GLY A 8 5.28 -41.11 -0.46
N ILE A 9 4.01 -41.27 -0.81
CA ILE A 9 3.13 -40.17 -1.25
C ILE A 9 2.95 -39.14 -0.13
N LEU A 10 2.69 -39.59 1.10
CA LEU A 10 2.55 -38.69 2.25
C LEU A 10 3.83 -37.90 2.54
N PHE A 11 4.99 -38.56 2.46
CA PHE A 11 6.28 -37.91 2.66
C PHE A 11 6.54 -36.84 1.59
N VAL A 12 6.36 -37.17 0.31
CA VAL A 12 6.53 -36.21 -0.80
C VAL A 12 5.55 -35.05 -0.68
N SER A 13 4.29 -35.32 -0.33
CA SER A 13 3.29 -34.28 -0.10
C SER A 13 3.67 -33.37 1.07
N ALA A 14 4.20 -33.91 2.17
CA ALA A 14 4.66 -33.12 3.30
C ALA A 14 5.87 -32.24 2.94
N CYS A 15 6.84 -32.78 2.20
CA CYS A 15 7.97 -32.01 1.67
C CYS A 15 7.51 -30.87 0.76
N PHE A 16 6.53 -31.14 -0.13
CA PHE A 16 5.99 -30.12 -1.02
C PHE A 16 5.27 -29.01 -0.26
N LEU A 17 4.44 -29.35 0.73
CA LEU A 17 3.77 -28.38 1.59
C LEU A 17 4.78 -27.53 2.38
N PHE A 18 5.84 -28.14 2.91
CA PHE A 18 6.88 -27.43 3.63
C PHE A 18 7.68 -26.48 2.74
N ALA A 19 8.06 -26.94 1.54
CA ALA A 19 8.75 -26.11 0.54
C ALA A 19 7.87 -24.94 0.09
N PHE A 20 6.58 -25.20 -0.17
CA PHE A 20 5.62 -24.18 -0.56
C PHE A 20 5.40 -23.13 0.54
N TYR A 21 5.24 -23.56 1.79
CA TYR A 21 5.13 -22.63 2.93
C TYR A 21 6.39 -21.78 3.11
N SER A 22 7.57 -22.40 2.99
CA SER A 22 8.85 -21.69 3.06
C SER A 22 9.02 -20.67 1.94
N PHE A 23 8.58 -21.02 0.72
CA PHE A 23 8.54 -20.10 -0.41
C PHE A 23 7.62 -18.90 -0.13
N LEU A 24 6.37 -19.14 0.27
CA LEU A 24 5.43 -18.06 0.57
C LEU A 24 5.90 -17.12 1.67
N LYS A 25 6.65 -17.63 2.66
CA LYS A 25 7.22 -16.80 3.74
C LYS A 25 8.21 -15.74 3.22
N ASN A 26 8.90 -16.03 2.13
CA ASN A 26 9.95 -15.17 1.57
C ASN A 26 9.47 -14.32 0.39
N VAL A 27 8.35 -14.65 -0.24
CA VAL A 27 7.78 -13.83 -1.31
C VAL A 27 7.00 -12.65 -0.70
N GLU A 28 7.45 -11.44 -0.99
CA GLU A 28 6.77 -10.22 -0.60
C GLU A 28 5.42 -10.06 -1.33
N TYR A 29 4.42 -9.63 -0.58
CA TYR A 29 3.10 -9.26 -1.09
C TYR A 29 3.07 -7.76 -1.34
N THR A 30 2.75 -7.39 -2.57
CA THR A 30 2.55 -6.00 -2.98
C THR A 30 1.06 -5.66 -3.02
N PRO A 31 0.58 -4.71 -2.21
CA PRO A 31 -0.83 -4.31 -2.19
C PRO A 31 -1.15 -3.38 -3.37
N LYS A 32 -1.44 -4.00 -4.52
CA LYS A 32 -1.68 -3.30 -5.79
C LYS A 32 -2.75 -2.22 -5.70
N ASP A 33 -3.87 -2.47 -5.02
CA ASP A 33 -4.98 -1.52 -4.94
C ASP A 33 -4.60 -0.25 -4.16
N ALA A 34 -3.85 -0.40 -3.06
CA ALA A 34 -3.38 0.74 -2.28
C ALA A 34 -2.39 1.60 -3.07
N ILE A 35 -1.48 0.95 -3.80
CA ILE A 35 -0.52 1.60 -4.68
C ILE A 35 -1.24 2.34 -5.80
N LEU A 36 -2.21 1.70 -6.45
CA LEU A 36 -2.98 2.32 -7.54
C LEU A 36 -3.72 3.59 -7.09
N VAL A 37 -4.37 3.57 -5.91
CA VAL A 37 -5.03 4.76 -5.36
C VAL A 37 -4.03 5.87 -5.06
N SER A 38 -2.86 5.52 -4.54
CA SER A 38 -1.80 6.47 -4.21
C SER A 38 -1.16 7.09 -5.47
N ASP A 39 -0.86 6.28 -6.48
CA ASP A 39 -0.33 6.73 -7.77
C ASP A 39 -1.32 7.66 -8.46
N GLN A 40 -2.61 7.29 -8.46
CA GLN A 40 -3.68 8.13 -9.00
C GLN A 40 -3.76 9.46 -8.23
N PHE A 41 -3.72 9.43 -6.90
CA PHE A 41 -3.75 10.63 -6.09
C PHE A 41 -2.55 11.56 -6.39
N LEU A 42 -1.33 11.02 -6.43
CA LEU A 42 -0.13 11.78 -6.76
C LEU A 42 -0.21 12.39 -8.17
N SER A 43 -0.62 11.59 -9.16
CA SER A 43 -0.79 12.06 -10.54
C SER A 43 -1.80 13.21 -10.64
N LEU A 44 -2.92 13.14 -9.89
CA LEU A 44 -3.91 14.20 -9.86
C LEU A 44 -3.39 15.47 -9.19
N LEU A 45 -2.61 15.36 -8.11
CA LEU A 45 -1.96 16.51 -7.47
C LEU A 45 -1.00 17.22 -8.43
N ILE A 46 -0.13 16.46 -9.10
CA ILE A 46 0.85 17.00 -10.06
C ILE A 46 0.14 17.63 -11.26
N SER A 47 -0.93 16.99 -11.75
CA SER A 47 -1.75 17.51 -12.85
C SER A 47 -2.66 18.68 -12.43
N LYS A 48 -2.54 19.19 -11.19
CA LYS A 48 -3.38 20.26 -10.62
C LYS A 48 -4.88 19.97 -10.63
N LYS A 49 -5.28 18.69 -10.72
CA LYS A 49 -6.68 18.23 -10.64
C LYS A 49 -7.10 18.06 -9.18
N ILE A 50 -7.05 19.16 -8.43
CA ILE A 50 -7.16 19.16 -6.95
C ILE A 50 -8.50 18.64 -6.45
N GLU A 51 -9.60 18.95 -7.13
CA GLU A 51 -10.94 18.44 -6.78
C GLU A 51 -11.03 16.90 -6.90
N GLN A 52 -10.47 16.34 -7.97
CA GLN A 52 -10.43 14.89 -8.18
C GLN A 52 -9.53 14.21 -7.15
N ALA A 53 -8.39 14.83 -6.82
CA ALA A 53 -7.52 14.34 -5.75
C ALA A 53 -8.24 14.34 -4.39
N TYR A 54 -9.01 15.39 -4.09
CA TYR A 54 -9.81 15.46 -2.87
C TYR A 54 -10.86 14.34 -2.77
N ALA A 55 -11.48 13.95 -3.90
CA ALA A 55 -12.43 12.82 -3.94
C ALA A 55 -11.82 11.46 -3.55
N LEU A 56 -10.49 11.31 -3.65
CA LEU A 56 -9.77 10.10 -3.20
C LEU A 56 -9.46 10.13 -1.68
N THR A 57 -9.67 11.26 -1.02
CA THR A 57 -9.46 11.39 0.42
C THR A 57 -10.62 10.78 1.22
N ASN A 58 -10.34 10.38 2.45
CA ASN A 58 -11.40 10.03 3.39
C ASN A 58 -11.93 11.30 4.05
N GLN A 59 -13.22 11.62 3.87
CA GLN A 59 -13.86 12.85 4.37
C GLN A 59 -13.73 13.06 5.89
N ASN A 60 -13.51 11.99 6.67
CA ASN A 60 -13.32 12.07 8.13
C ASN A 60 -11.83 12.11 8.56
N SER A 61 -10.90 12.23 7.62
CA SER A 61 -9.45 12.20 7.88
C SER A 61 -8.81 13.59 7.87
N ILE A 62 -7.55 13.69 8.31
CA ILE A 62 -6.79 14.95 8.44
C ILE A 62 -6.88 15.81 7.17
N VAL A 63 -6.74 15.18 6.00
CA VAL A 63 -6.76 15.87 4.70
C VAL A 63 -8.15 15.96 4.08
N GLY A 64 -9.12 15.17 4.54
CA GLY A 64 -10.45 15.09 3.94
C GLY A 64 -11.54 15.93 4.61
N ARG A 65 -11.29 16.53 5.80
CA ARG A 65 -12.30 17.27 6.58
C ARG A 65 -13.00 18.38 5.81
N SER A 66 -12.27 19.11 4.98
CA SER A 66 -12.83 20.15 4.11
C SER A 66 -11.96 20.34 2.87
N TYR A 67 -12.60 20.74 1.77
CA TYR A 67 -11.89 21.03 0.54
C TYR A 67 -10.90 22.20 0.69
N GLU A 68 -11.29 23.26 1.41
CA GLU A 68 -10.41 24.40 1.68
C GLU A 68 -9.17 24.00 2.50
N GLY A 69 -9.36 23.16 3.52
CA GLY A 69 -8.25 22.63 4.33
C GLY A 69 -7.31 21.75 3.50
N PHE A 70 -7.87 20.95 2.60
CA PHE A 70 -7.11 20.16 1.64
C PHE A 70 -6.26 21.04 0.71
N GLN A 71 -6.85 22.08 0.11
CA GLN A 71 -6.14 23.02 -0.78
C GLN A 71 -4.95 23.69 -0.08
N LYS A 72 -5.17 24.24 1.13
CA LYS A 72 -4.09 24.85 1.94
C LYS A 72 -2.96 23.86 2.20
N LYS A 73 -3.29 22.59 2.40
CA LYS A 73 -2.29 21.55 2.62
C LYS A 73 -1.54 21.17 1.35
N VAL A 74 -2.22 21.09 0.20
CA VAL A 74 -1.54 20.90 -1.09
C VAL A 74 -0.53 22.02 -1.33
N GLU A 75 -0.94 23.28 -1.14
CA GLU A 75 -0.05 24.43 -1.27
C GLU A 75 1.11 24.38 -0.28
N LYS A 76 0.88 23.97 0.97
CA LYS A 76 1.94 23.84 1.97
C LYS A 76 2.98 22.78 1.61
N GLU A 77 2.53 21.60 1.19
CA GLU A 77 3.42 20.44 0.99
C GLU A 77 4.08 20.45 -0.40
N LEU A 78 3.37 20.92 -1.43
CA LEU A 78 3.87 20.89 -2.82
C LEU A 78 4.25 22.29 -3.33
N GLY A 79 3.71 23.36 -2.75
CA GLY A 79 4.02 24.74 -3.14
C GLY A 79 3.85 24.99 -4.64
N SER A 80 4.81 25.70 -5.21
CA SER A 80 4.95 25.94 -6.65
C SER A 80 5.87 24.93 -7.35
N ALA A 81 6.24 23.82 -6.68
CA ALA A 81 7.14 22.85 -7.27
C ALA A 81 6.49 22.22 -8.52
N ASP A 82 7.26 22.22 -9.61
CA ASP A 82 6.86 21.58 -10.86
C ASP A 82 7.37 20.14 -10.87
N PHE A 83 6.43 19.20 -10.97
CA PHE A 83 6.71 17.77 -10.96
C PHE A 83 6.45 17.10 -12.31
N HIS A 84 6.24 17.87 -13.39
CA HIS A 84 5.76 17.31 -14.66
C HIS A 84 6.68 16.24 -15.26
N ASP A 85 8.00 16.38 -15.09
CA ASP A 85 9.03 15.47 -15.62
C ASP A 85 9.68 14.57 -14.54
N CYS A 86 9.11 14.53 -13.34
CA CYS A 86 9.68 13.75 -12.24
C CYS A 86 9.36 12.25 -12.37
N ASN A 87 10.27 11.42 -11.85
CA ASN A 87 9.99 10.00 -11.66
C ASN A 87 8.95 9.81 -10.53
N LEU A 88 7.80 9.23 -10.85
CA LEU A 88 6.71 8.98 -9.90
C LEU A 88 6.65 7.52 -9.44
N ALA A 89 7.74 6.77 -9.62
CA ALA A 89 7.83 5.40 -9.12
C ALA A 89 7.83 5.36 -7.58
N VAL A 90 7.13 4.36 -7.04
CA VAL A 90 7.16 4.04 -5.61
C VAL A 90 8.59 3.69 -5.20
N THR A 91 9.12 4.38 -4.20
CA THR A 91 10.44 4.08 -3.63
C THR A 91 10.35 3.05 -2.52
N SER A 92 9.33 3.15 -1.67
CA SER A 92 9.15 2.27 -0.53
C SER A 92 7.67 2.21 -0.11
N TYR A 93 7.29 1.19 0.64
CA TYR A 93 5.98 1.11 1.27
C TYR A 93 6.03 0.33 2.57
N HIS A 94 5.12 0.68 3.48
CA HIS A 94 5.02 0.11 4.82
C HIS A 94 3.56 -0.02 5.27
N PRO A 95 3.19 -1.08 6.01
CA PRO A 95 4.04 -2.21 6.39
C PRO A 95 4.26 -3.20 5.24
N ARG A 96 5.48 -3.74 5.14
CA ARG A 96 5.79 -4.86 4.23
C ARG A 96 5.24 -6.16 4.79
N GLN A 97 4.68 -7.00 3.93
CA GLN A 97 4.16 -8.32 4.30
C GLN A 97 4.59 -9.35 3.27
N SER A 98 4.88 -10.57 3.69
CA SER A 98 4.96 -11.72 2.79
C SER A 98 3.63 -12.44 2.65
N TYR A 99 3.47 -13.22 1.59
CA TYR A 99 2.31 -14.09 1.43
C TYR A 99 2.16 -15.07 2.60
N GLY A 100 3.27 -15.58 3.15
CA GLY A 100 3.27 -16.44 4.33
C GLY A 100 2.76 -15.72 5.59
N ASN A 101 3.15 -14.46 5.79
CA ASN A 101 2.62 -13.65 6.89
C ASN A 101 1.11 -13.41 6.76
N ARG A 102 0.63 -13.16 5.53
CA ARG A 102 -0.81 -12.99 5.25
C ARG A 102 -1.59 -14.29 5.50
N LEU A 103 -1.06 -15.43 5.05
CA LEU A 103 -1.65 -16.75 5.30
C LEU A 103 -1.71 -17.07 6.80
N ARG A 104 -0.64 -16.78 7.54
CA ARG A 104 -0.62 -16.92 9.00
C ARG A 104 -1.70 -16.08 9.67
N ARG A 105 -1.85 -14.81 9.26
CA ARG A 105 -2.88 -13.90 9.80
C ARG A 105 -4.29 -14.39 9.50
N TYR A 106 -4.52 -14.92 8.29
CA TYR A 106 -5.78 -15.55 7.92
C TYR A 106 -6.12 -16.72 8.85
N TRP A 107 -5.18 -17.63 9.07
CA TRP A 107 -5.37 -18.77 9.98
C TRP A 107 -5.56 -18.35 11.44
N SER A 108 -4.89 -17.29 11.90
CA SER A 108 -5.04 -16.77 13.26
C SER A 108 -6.25 -15.82 13.44
N ARG A 109 -7.15 -15.73 12.45
CA ARG A 109 -8.30 -14.81 12.43
C ARG A 109 -7.92 -13.35 12.69
N SER A 110 -6.68 -12.98 12.36
CA SER A 110 -6.19 -11.61 12.42
C SER A 110 -6.47 -10.91 11.09
N PRO A 111 -6.68 -9.57 11.05
CA PRO A 111 -6.92 -8.85 9.81
C PRO A 111 -5.81 -9.13 8.80
N VAL A 112 -6.12 -9.63 7.60
CA VAL A 112 -5.10 -9.99 6.61
C VAL A 112 -4.48 -8.73 6.00
N VAL A 113 -5.33 -7.75 5.70
CA VAL A 113 -4.92 -6.41 5.31
C VAL A 113 -4.54 -5.62 6.56
N VAL A 114 -3.44 -4.88 6.48
CA VAL A 114 -2.96 -4.03 7.58
C VAL A 114 -3.19 -2.59 7.18
N ASP A 115 -3.93 -1.90 8.02
CA ASP A 115 -4.09 -0.46 7.96
C ASP A 115 -3.44 0.18 9.21
N PRO A 116 -2.89 1.40 9.12
CA PRO A 116 -2.70 2.19 7.90
C PRO A 116 -1.61 1.62 6.98
N PHE A 117 -1.66 2.04 5.71
CA PHE A 117 -0.64 1.75 4.70
C PHE A 117 0.02 3.05 4.27
N HIS A 118 1.34 3.05 4.15
CA HIS A 118 2.16 4.21 3.82
C HIS A 118 2.96 3.88 2.57
N ILE A 119 2.98 4.81 1.63
CA ILE A 119 3.74 4.70 0.39
C ILE A 119 4.62 5.92 0.29
N GLU A 120 5.88 5.69 -0.03
CA GLU A 120 6.89 6.72 -0.22
C GLU A 120 7.19 6.84 -1.71
N TYR A 121 7.31 8.10 -2.13
CA TYR A 121 7.72 8.53 -3.44
C TYR A 121 8.86 9.52 -3.28
N ASP A 122 9.65 9.67 -4.34
CA ASP A 122 10.72 10.65 -4.38
C ASP A 122 10.70 11.45 -5.69
N PRO A 123 9.58 12.15 -6.00
CA PRO A 123 9.47 12.94 -7.20
C PRO A 123 10.53 14.06 -7.18
N CYS A 124 11.48 13.99 -8.11
CA CYS A 124 12.58 14.95 -8.22
C CYS A 124 13.39 15.13 -6.92
N LYS A 125 13.64 14.04 -6.18
CA LYS A 125 14.41 14.04 -4.92
C LYS A 125 13.74 14.78 -3.76
N ILE A 126 12.41 14.90 -3.81
CA ILE A 126 11.59 15.44 -2.73
C ILE A 126 10.82 14.28 -2.11
N PRO A 127 11.22 13.76 -0.94
CA PRO A 127 10.53 12.66 -0.29
C PRO A 127 9.08 13.04 0.04
N LEU A 128 8.16 12.26 -0.49
CA LEU A 128 6.72 12.42 -0.29
C LEU A 128 6.13 11.13 0.23
N LYS A 129 5.49 11.20 1.39
CA LYS A 129 4.77 10.08 1.98
C LYS A 129 3.27 10.27 1.83
N ILE A 130 2.60 9.30 1.21
CA ILE A 130 1.14 9.21 1.15
C ILE A 130 0.69 8.11 2.11
N SER A 131 -0.28 8.43 2.97
CA SER A 131 -0.84 7.51 3.95
C SER A 131 -2.28 7.18 3.59
N LEU A 132 -2.59 5.90 3.51
CA LEU A 132 -3.89 5.35 3.17
C LEU A 132 -4.48 4.55 4.33
N LYS A 133 -5.80 4.50 4.37
CA LYS A 133 -6.56 3.67 5.29
C LYS A 133 -7.77 3.10 4.58
N LEU A 134 -8.22 1.93 5.02
CA LEU A 134 -9.48 1.36 4.56
C LEU A 134 -10.65 2.16 5.15
N ASN A 135 -11.66 2.46 4.34
CA ASN A 135 -12.95 2.94 4.83
C ASN A 135 -13.84 1.77 5.28
N GLY A 136 -15.05 2.06 5.76
CA GLY A 136 -16.02 1.04 6.19
C GLY A 136 -16.48 0.08 5.09
N ASN A 137 -16.27 0.44 3.81
CA ASN A 137 -16.59 -0.39 2.65
C ASN A 137 -15.38 -1.25 2.19
N GLY A 138 -14.24 -1.15 2.87
CA GLY A 138 -13.01 -1.86 2.48
C GLY A 138 -12.26 -1.23 1.32
N GLU A 139 -12.50 0.04 1.00
CA GLU A 139 -11.79 0.77 -0.04
C GLU A 139 -10.63 1.58 0.56
N TRP A 140 -9.49 1.61 -0.13
CA TRP A 140 -8.39 2.48 0.24
C TRP A 140 -8.72 3.95 -0.02
N LYS A 141 -8.52 4.77 1.00
CA LYS A 141 -8.68 6.23 0.92
C LYS A 141 -7.46 6.92 1.49
N VAL A 142 -7.08 8.05 0.90
CA VAL A 142 -5.98 8.87 1.38
C VAL A 142 -6.41 9.56 2.68
N VAL A 143 -5.63 9.38 3.74
CA VAL A 143 -5.88 9.99 5.05
C VAL A 143 -4.87 11.07 5.42
N ASN A 144 -3.70 11.03 4.80
CA ASN A 144 -2.67 12.04 4.95
C ASN A 144 -1.69 12.00 3.77
N PHE A 145 -1.04 13.13 3.51
CA PHE A 145 0.19 13.19 2.70
C PHE A 145 1.11 14.25 3.30
N GLN A 146 2.41 14.07 3.16
CA GLN A 146 3.39 15.05 3.65
C GLN A 146 4.73 14.87 2.92
N THR A 147 5.35 15.99 2.60
CA THR A 147 6.76 16.03 2.28
C THR A 147 7.57 15.93 3.58
N HIS A 148 8.76 15.36 3.51
CA HIS A 148 9.68 15.37 4.64
C HIS A 148 11.12 15.46 4.16
N ALA A 149 11.99 16.01 5.01
CA ALA A 149 13.42 15.85 4.83
C ALA A 149 13.80 14.39 5.14
N GLU A 150 14.85 13.90 4.48
CA GLU A 150 15.53 12.65 4.86
C GLU A 150 16.29 12.80 6.18
#